data_AF-A0A7K4BY85-F1
#
_entry.id   AF-A0A7K4BY85-F1
#
_cell.length_a   1.000
_cell.length_b   1.000
_cell.length_c   1.000
_cell.angle_alpha   90.00
_cell.angle_beta   90.00
_cell.angle_gamma   90.00
#
_symmetry.space_group_name_H-M   'P 1'
#
loop_
_entity.id
_entity.type
_entity.pdbx_description
1 polymer ?
#
loop_
_entity_poly.entity_id
_entity_poly.type
_entity_poly.pdbx_seq_one_letter_code
_entity_poly.pdbx_strand_id
1 'polypeptide(L)'
;MTKPSDKGRKFKHKKTMSETKKEFFDKKNKKKRCAITKNILHGTAREGKGKIRKLSKTKRRPSVPFGGILSSKAREEVFTEMGKVAAGIKTIDMVDEKYKKYVKQGIRRAQ
;
A
#
# COMPACT_ATOMS: atom_id res chain seq x y z
N MET A 1 36.96 -7.83 -14.20
CA MET A 1 36.12 -6.63 -13.97
C MET A 1 34.69 -7.06 -13.63
N THR A 2 33.99 -6.36 -12.73
CA THR A 2 32.55 -6.60 -12.48
C THR A 2 31.72 -6.09 -13.65
N LYS A 3 30.68 -6.84 -14.07
CA LYS A 3 29.80 -6.39 -15.14
C LYS A 3 29.13 -5.07 -14.72
N PRO A 4 28.95 -4.09 -15.62
CA PRO A 4 28.28 -2.83 -15.29
C PRO A 4 26.89 -3.02 -14.65
N SER A 5 26.16 -4.06 -15.06
CA SER A 5 24.86 -4.46 -14.51
C SER A 5 24.87 -4.80 -13.02
N ASP A 6 26.03 -5.21 -12.49
CA ASP A 6 26.17 -5.75 -11.15
C ASP A 6 26.57 -4.68 -10.13
N LYS A 7 27.03 -3.51 -10.60
CA LYS A 7 27.53 -2.41 -9.76
C LYS A 7 26.50 -1.88 -8.75
N GLY A 8 25.20 -2.00 -9.04
CA GLY A 8 24.10 -1.55 -8.15
C GLY A 8 23.36 -2.67 -7.40
N ARG A 9 23.67 -3.94 -7.69
CA ARG A 9 22.95 -5.09 -7.15
C ARG A 9 23.54 -5.49 -5.81
N LYS A 10 22.68 -5.84 -4.85
CA LYS A 10 23.13 -6.40 -3.58
C LYS A 10 23.40 -7.89 -3.77
N PHE A 11 24.49 -8.36 -3.18
CA PHE A 11 24.85 -9.77 -3.18
C PHE A 11 25.21 -10.22 -1.76
N LYS A 12 25.08 -11.51 -1.52
CA LYS A 12 25.57 -12.21 -0.33
C LYS A 12 26.44 -13.38 -0.79
N HIS A 13 27.45 -13.72 -0.01
CA HIS A 13 28.22 -14.94 -0.25
C HIS A 13 27.46 -16.13 0.33
N LYS A 14 27.21 -17.15 -0.49
CA LYS A 14 26.55 -18.39 -0.09
C LYS A 14 27.52 -19.54 -0.34
N LYS A 15 27.81 -20.30 0.71
CA LYS A 15 28.56 -21.56 0.60
C LYS A 15 27.68 -22.58 -0.12
N THR A 16 28.19 -23.17 -1.19
CA THR A 16 27.59 -24.32 -1.87
C THR A 16 28.45 -25.55 -1.59
N MET A 17 28.02 -26.73 -2.03
CA MET A 17 28.71 -27.99 -1.75
C MET A 17 30.17 -28.00 -2.22
N SER A 18 30.49 -27.32 -3.33
CA SER A 18 31.85 -27.30 -3.87
C SER A 18 32.60 -26.00 -3.56
N GLU A 19 31.91 -24.85 -3.58
CA GLU A 19 32.57 -23.54 -3.48
C GLU A 19 31.66 -22.44 -2.92
N THR A 20 32.24 -21.29 -2.59
CA THR A 20 31.48 -20.11 -2.14
C THR A 20 31.13 -19.22 -3.32
N LYS A 21 29.83 -19.04 -3.62
CA LYS A 21 29.35 -18.22 -4.75
C LYS A 21 28.69 -16.92 -4.28
N LYS A 22 28.75 -15.88 -5.12
CA LYS A 22 27.99 -14.63 -4.93
C LYS A 22 26.56 -14.84 -5.43
N GLU A 23 25.58 -14.74 -4.54
CA GLU A 23 24.16 -14.79 -4.86
C GLU A 23 23.58 -13.36 -4.79
N PHE A 24 23.07 -12.87 -5.92
CA PHE A 24 22.40 -11.57 -5.97
C PHE A 24 20.99 -11.67 -5.40
N PHE A 25 20.56 -10.64 -4.68
CA PHE A 25 19.21 -10.58 -4.13
C PHE A 25 18.61 -9.19 -4.23
N ASP A 26 17.28 -9.15 -4.36
CA ASP A 26 16.53 -7.91 -4.42
C ASP A 26 16.45 -7.23 -3.04
N LYS A 27 16.56 -5.90 -3.04
CA LYS A 27 16.32 -5.10 -1.83
C LYS A 27 14.87 -5.24 -1.38
N LYS A 28 14.65 -5.33 -0.07
CA LYS A 28 13.29 -5.31 0.50
C LYS A 28 12.64 -3.96 0.18
N ASN A 29 11.46 -3.97 -0.44
CA ASN A 29 10.76 -2.72 -0.81
C ASN A 29 10.43 -1.88 0.42
N LYS A 30 10.14 -0.59 0.23
CA LYS A 30 9.71 0.31 1.32
C LYS A 30 8.31 -0.07 1.81
N LYS A 31 8.02 0.23 3.09
CA LYS A 31 6.67 0.07 3.66
C LYS A 31 5.67 0.95 2.88
N LYS A 32 4.43 0.48 2.72
CA LYS A 32 3.37 1.25 2.08
C LYS A 32 2.92 2.40 2.98
N ARG A 33 2.50 3.50 2.36
CA ARG A 33 2.10 4.74 3.03
C ARG A 33 0.66 5.10 2.68
N CYS A 34 -0.03 5.73 3.63
CA CYS A 34 -1.37 6.26 3.46
C CYS A 34 -1.37 7.36 2.40
N ALA A 35 -2.39 7.38 1.54
CA ALA A 35 -2.51 8.38 0.49
C ALA A 35 -2.74 9.81 1.04
N ILE A 36 -3.39 9.94 2.21
CA ILE A 36 -3.74 11.24 2.80
C ILE A 36 -2.70 11.65 3.84
N THR A 37 -2.55 10.86 4.89
CA THR A 37 -1.71 11.19 6.05
C THR A 37 -0.24 10.82 5.87
N LYS A 38 0.12 10.09 4.80
CA LYS A 38 1.48 9.56 4.55
C LYS A 38 2.02 8.60 5.62
N ASN A 39 1.23 8.26 6.63
CA ASN A 39 1.56 7.30 7.68
C ASN A 39 1.77 5.89 7.12
N ILE A 40 2.54 5.08 7.83
CA ILE A 40 2.81 3.69 7.45
C ILE A 40 1.51 2.86 7.54
N LEU A 41 1.24 2.07 6.50
CA LEU A 41 0.09 1.16 6.47
C LEU A 41 0.48 -0.19 7.06
N HIS A 42 -0.21 -0.56 8.14
CA HIS A 42 -0.08 -1.87 8.77
C HIS A 42 -0.92 -2.93 8.04
N GLY A 43 -0.52 -4.20 8.13
CA GLY A 43 -1.22 -5.31 7.47
C GLY A 43 -1.19 -5.31 5.94
N THR A 44 -0.36 -4.48 5.30
CA THR A 44 -0.23 -4.41 3.84
C THR A 44 1.11 -5.01 3.40
N ALA A 45 1.08 -5.83 2.34
CA ALA A 45 2.27 -6.53 1.86
C ALA A 45 3.41 -5.58 1.42
N ARG A 46 4.64 -5.91 1.86
CA ARG A 46 5.89 -5.16 1.58
C ARG A 46 6.71 -5.76 0.43
N GLU A 47 6.17 -6.70 -0.33
CA GLU A 47 6.91 -7.46 -1.33
C GLU A 47 7.02 -6.74 -2.71
N GLY A 48 7.78 -7.31 -3.64
CA GLY A 48 7.82 -6.91 -5.06
C GLY A 48 6.46 -7.05 -5.74
N LYS A 49 6.19 -6.26 -6.80
CA LYS A 49 4.93 -6.35 -7.57
C LYS A 49 4.62 -7.78 -8.01
N GLY A 50 5.62 -8.49 -8.53
CA GLY A 50 5.49 -9.90 -8.95
C GLY A 50 5.13 -10.84 -7.80
N LYS A 51 5.77 -10.67 -6.63
CA LYS A 51 5.48 -11.46 -5.42
C LYS A 51 4.10 -11.13 -4.84
N ILE A 52 3.72 -9.84 -4.79
CA ILE A 52 2.39 -9.39 -4.32
C ILE A 52 1.28 -10.01 -5.17
N ARG A 53 1.45 -10.07 -6.50
CA ARG A 53 0.45 -10.67 -7.41
C ARG A 53 0.23 -12.16 -7.16
N LYS A 54 1.17 -12.86 -6.51
CA LYS A 54 1.06 -14.28 -6.15
C LYS A 54 0.45 -14.51 -4.75
N LEU A 55 0.35 -13.47 -3.90
CA LEU A 55 -0.24 -13.61 -2.56
C LEU A 55 -1.76 -13.77 -2.64
N SER A 56 -2.40 -14.38 -1.63
CA SER A 56 -3.86 -14.37 -1.49
C SER A 56 -4.39 -12.96 -1.19
N LYS A 57 -5.68 -12.71 -1.44
CA LYS A 57 -6.31 -11.38 -1.23
C LYS A 57 -6.11 -10.86 0.20
N THR A 58 -6.26 -11.73 1.21
CA THR A 58 -6.09 -11.41 2.64
C THR A 58 -4.63 -11.10 3.01
N LYS A 59 -3.66 -11.77 2.39
CA LYS A 59 -2.22 -11.49 2.59
C LYS A 59 -1.77 -10.19 1.89
N ARG A 60 -2.49 -9.74 0.86
CA ARG A 60 -2.16 -8.48 0.15
C ARG A 60 -2.64 -7.25 0.92
N ARG A 61 -3.85 -7.30 1.47
CA ARG A 61 -4.50 -6.16 2.12
C ARG A 61 -5.46 -6.60 3.23
N PRO A 62 -5.68 -5.76 4.26
CA PRO A 62 -6.74 -5.97 5.23
C PRO A 62 -8.13 -5.98 4.60
N SER A 63 -9.09 -6.68 5.23
CA SER A 63 -10.48 -6.83 4.75
C SER A 63 -11.31 -5.54 4.84
N VAL A 64 -10.89 -4.60 5.69
CA VAL A 64 -11.59 -3.32 5.92
C VAL A 64 -11.73 -2.47 4.64
N PRO A 65 -12.77 -1.62 4.55
CA PRO A 65 -12.90 -0.67 3.44
C PRO A 65 -11.66 0.21 3.32
N PHE A 66 -11.23 0.45 2.07
CA PHE A 66 -9.99 1.19 1.75
C PHE A 66 -8.72 0.62 2.40
N GLY A 67 -8.75 -0.65 2.83
CA GLY A 67 -7.60 -1.38 3.38
C GLY A 67 -6.43 -1.42 2.40
N GLY A 68 -5.25 -1.05 2.89
CA GLY A 68 -4.02 -0.96 2.09
C GLY A 68 -3.86 0.33 1.28
N ILE A 69 -4.77 1.30 1.46
CA ILE A 69 -4.70 2.63 0.84
C ILE A 69 -4.74 3.72 1.91
N LEU A 70 -5.67 3.61 2.87
CA LEU A 70 -5.89 4.59 3.94
C LEU A 70 -5.52 4.02 5.32
N SER A 71 -5.00 4.89 6.20
CA SER A 71 -4.80 4.59 7.62
C SER A 71 -6.15 4.54 8.35
N SER A 72 -6.21 4.03 9.59
CA SER A 72 -7.44 4.02 10.41
C SER A 72 -8.05 5.42 10.55
N LYS A 73 -7.26 6.39 11.02
CA LYS A 73 -7.69 7.78 11.19
C LYS A 73 -8.29 8.39 9.92
N ALA A 74 -7.60 8.24 8.79
CA ALA A 74 -8.08 8.77 7.51
C ALA A 74 -9.37 8.08 7.05
N ARG A 75 -9.60 6.81 7.43
CA ARG A 75 -10.86 6.12 7.13
C ARG A 75 -12.01 6.67 7.97
N GLU A 76 -11.79 6.87 9.26
CA GLU A 76 -12.79 7.46 10.17
C GLU A 76 -13.22 8.85 9.69
N GLU A 77 -12.28 9.68 9.25
CA GLU A 77 -12.56 11.00 8.67
C GLU A 77 -13.39 10.88 7.38
N VAL A 78 -13.02 9.97 6.46
CA VAL A 78 -13.79 9.71 5.23
C VAL A 78 -15.20 9.24 5.57
N PHE A 79 -15.38 8.35 6.54
CA PHE A 79 -16.70 7.85 6.92
C PHE A 79 -17.55 8.93 7.59
N THR A 80 -16.94 9.77 8.42
CA THR A 80 -17.62 10.91 9.05
C THR A 80 -18.11 11.91 7.99
N GLU A 81 -17.26 12.28 7.03
CA GLU A 81 -17.67 13.18 5.94
C GLU A 81 -18.70 12.53 5.01
N MET A 82 -18.57 11.23 4.74
CA MET A 82 -19.58 10.47 3.99
C MET A 82 -20.93 10.47 4.71
N GLY A 83 -20.95 10.31 6.04
CA GLY A 83 -22.16 10.38 6.85
C GLY A 83 -22.83 11.75 6.80
N LYS A 84 -22.05 12.83 6.88
CA LYS A 84 -22.56 14.21 6.74
C LYS A 84 -23.17 14.47 5.36
N VAL A 85 -22.56 13.92 4.31
CA VAL A 85 -23.09 14.02 2.94
C VAL A 85 -24.36 13.19 2.79
N ALA A 86 -24.39 11.96 3.33
CA ALA A 86 -25.56 11.10 3.30
C ALA A 86 -26.75 11.71 4.06
N ALA A 87 -26.49 12.42 5.16
CA ALA A 87 -27.49 13.15 5.94
C ALA A 87 -27.94 14.47 5.28
N GLY A 88 -27.35 14.87 4.16
CA GLY A 88 -27.68 16.13 3.47
C GLY A 88 -27.15 17.39 4.15
N ILE A 89 -26.35 17.27 5.21
CA ILE A 89 -25.76 18.41 5.94
C ILE A 89 -24.68 19.11 5.09
N LYS A 90 -23.97 18.34 4.27
CA LYS A 90 -22.91 18.83 3.38
C LYS A 90 -23.13 18.33 1.96
N THR A 91 -22.86 19.18 0.97
CA THR A 91 -22.73 18.73 -0.43
C THR A 91 -21.32 18.17 -0.67
N ILE A 92 -21.17 17.36 -1.72
CA ILE A 92 -19.89 16.73 -2.09
C ILE A 92 -18.80 17.78 -2.36
N ASP A 93 -19.18 18.97 -2.83
CA ASP A 93 -18.25 20.05 -3.16
C ASP A 93 -17.71 20.77 -1.93
N MET A 94 -18.43 20.72 -0.81
CA MET A 94 -17.99 21.27 0.47
C MET A 94 -17.07 20.31 1.25
N VAL A 95 -16.85 19.10 0.76
CA VAL A 95 -15.89 18.16 1.35
C VAL A 95 -14.49 18.53 0.89
N ASP A 96 -13.57 18.59 1.85
CA ASP A 96 -12.13 18.75 1.62
C ASP A 96 -11.64 17.88 0.45
N GLU A 97 -10.89 18.49 -0.47
CA GLU A 97 -10.44 17.85 -1.72
C GLU A 97 -9.68 16.53 -1.48
N LYS A 98 -8.94 16.46 -0.37
CA LYS A 98 -8.20 15.27 0.08
C LYS A 98 -9.11 14.05 0.26
N TYR A 99 -10.32 14.26 0.77
CA TYR A 99 -11.28 13.21 1.09
C TYR A 99 -12.35 13.04 0.00
N LYS A 100 -12.62 14.08 -0.79
CA LYS A 100 -13.66 14.12 -1.85
C LYS A 100 -13.66 12.88 -2.75
N LYS A 101 -12.49 12.44 -3.21
CA LYS A 101 -12.33 11.23 -4.03
C LYS A 101 -12.82 9.96 -3.31
N TYR A 102 -12.48 9.81 -2.04
CA TYR A 102 -12.80 8.61 -1.25
C TYR A 102 -14.27 8.61 -0.81
N VAL A 103 -14.81 9.78 -0.46
CA VAL A 103 -16.24 9.94 -0.15
C VAL A 103 -17.09 9.60 -1.39
N LYS A 104 -16.74 10.10 -2.57
CA LYS A 104 -17.43 9.76 -3.83
C LYS A 104 -17.38 8.26 -4.13
N GLN A 105 -16.24 7.60 -3.89
CA GLN A 105 -16.11 6.14 -4.01
C GLN A 105 -16.93 5.38 -2.97
N GLY A 106 -17.05 5.91 -1.75
CA GLY A 106 -17.86 5.35 -0.67
C GLY A 106 -19.34 5.37 -1.01
N ILE A 107 -19.86 6.53 -1.45
CA ILE A 107 -21.26 6.70 -1.85
C ILE A 107 -21.61 5.77 -3.01
N ARG A 108 -20.76 5.71 -4.05
CA ARG A 108 -20.97 4.81 -5.22
C ARG A 108 -21.01 3.33 -4.83
N ARG A 109 -20.40 2.95 -3.70
CA ARG A 109 -20.40 1.56 -3.21
C ARG A 109 -21.62 1.26 -2.33
N ALA A 110 -22.22 2.30 -1.74
CA ALA A 110 -23.38 2.18 -0.86
C ALA A 110 -24.71 2.19 -1.65
N GLN A 111 -24.72 2.82 -2.82
CA GLN A 111 -25.76 2.68 -3.85
C GLN A 111 -25.62 1.33 -4.57
#